data_AF-A0A957BG13-F1
#
_entry.id   AF-A0A957BG13-F1
#
_cell.length_a   1.000
_cell.length_b   1.000
_cell.length_c   1.000
_cell.angle_alpha   90.00
_cell.angle_beta   90.00
_cell.angle_gamma   90.00
#
_symmetry.space_group_name_H-M   'P 1'
#
loop_
_entity.id
_entity.type
_entity.pdbx_description
1 polymer ?
#
loop_
_entity_poly.entity_id
_entity_poly.type
_entity_poly.pdbx_seq_one_letter_code
_entity_poly.pdbx_strand_id
1 'polypeptide(L)'
;MKNTTHNHRSNGHNGALHSNGSKAESNGTAALSEPLRFVPVDSPNETNNPGGVIVSGSELLALETPNHVDEYGPSFVEAYPSTEIVTGEPEQYEKIEKAVYALLDAFNVNWEDPNYTDTPKRVAKAYMDYWANGYARDAEDEVTVFPNSSGSGDLVLVKDMKLYSLCSHHLAPFTGYGAIAYMPNEHLLGLSKLGRILDIYSRRFQLQERIGAQTADKIMQLLRPKGVMVVLYDVEHMCMSSRGVKLHEASTTTVATRGIFKEDSQLRAEVMSLIR
;
A
#
# COMPACT_ATOMS: atom_id res chain seq x y z
N MET A 1 -50.48 27.80 -34.17
CA MET A 1 -51.02 29.14 -34.46
C MET A 1 -51.85 29.65 -33.28
N LYS A 2 -51.26 30.55 -32.48
CA LYS A 2 -51.88 31.78 -31.95
C LYS A 2 -50.88 32.43 -31.00
N ASN A 3 -50.21 33.46 -31.53
CA ASN A 3 -49.50 34.49 -30.79
C ASN A 3 -50.50 35.27 -29.93
N THR A 4 -50.05 35.77 -28.78
CA THR A 4 -50.15 37.20 -28.45
C THR A 4 -49.07 37.59 -27.44
N THR A 5 -48.45 38.72 -27.74
CA THR A 5 -47.30 39.39 -27.15
C THR A 5 -47.70 40.47 -26.12
N HIS A 6 -46.67 41.07 -25.51
CA HIS A 6 -46.59 42.40 -24.84
C HIS A 6 -46.80 42.43 -23.31
N ASN A 7 -46.04 43.20 -22.51
CA ASN A 7 -44.88 44.07 -22.74
C ASN A 7 -44.19 44.39 -21.39
N HIS A 8 -42.94 44.82 -21.49
CA HIS A 8 -42.11 45.50 -20.49
C HIS A 8 -42.82 46.49 -19.55
N ARG A 9 -42.26 46.61 -18.32
CA ARG A 9 -41.77 47.90 -17.79
C ARG A 9 -40.69 47.71 -16.71
N SER A 10 -39.57 48.36 -16.98
CA SER A 10 -38.45 48.70 -16.11
C SER A 10 -38.83 49.73 -15.04
N ASN A 11 -38.15 49.71 -13.89
CA ASN A 11 -37.62 50.92 -13.26
C ASN A 11 -36.53 50.55 -12.25
N GLY A 12 -35.32 51.06 -12.49
CA GLY A 12 -34.27 51.14 -11.50
C GLY A 12 -34.43 52.37 -10.61
N HIS A 13 -33.74 52.37 -9.47
CA HIS A 13 -33.25 53.58 -8.84
C HIS A 13 -31.96 53.31 -8.05
N ASN A 14 -31.00 54.21 -8.30
CA ASN A 14 -29.68 54.34 -7.71
C ASN A 14 -29.73 54.70 -6.22
N GLY A 15 -28.65 54.39 -5.50
CA GLY A 15 -28.32 54.96 -4.19
C GLY A 15 -26.92 54.58 -3.75
N ALA A 16 -25.99 55.54 -3.85
CA ALA A 16 -24.54 55.36 -3.76
C ALA A 16 -23.97 55.33 -2.32
N LEU A 17 -22.83 54.65 -2.20
CA LEU A 17 -21.60 54.97 -1.46
C LEU A 17 -21.70 55.51 -0.02
N HIS A 18 -21.13 54.75 0.92
CA HIS A 18 -20.17 55.31 1.88
C HIS A 18 -19.01 54.35 2.15
N SER A 19 -17.82 54.93 2.01
CA SER A 19 -16.48 54.41 2.25
C SER A 19 -16.20 54.12 3.73
N ASN A 20 -15.42 53.07 4.00
CA ASN A 20 -14.47 53.07 5.12
C ASN A 20 -13.19 52.33 4.72
N GLY A 21 -12.06 53.05 4.81
CA GLY A 21 -10.70 52.59 4.54
C GLY A 21 -10.26 51.49 5.51
N SER A 22 -9.54 50.50 5.00
CA SER A 22 -8.08 50.43 4.94
C SER A 22 -7.41 50.26 6.31
N LYS A 23 -7.06 49.01 6.64
CA LYS A 23 -5.78 48.58 7.22
C LYS A 23 -5.84 47.07 7.47
N ALA A 24 -5.18 46.30 6.62
CA ALA A 24 -4.66 44.99 6.99
C ALA A 24 -3.50 44.69 6.03
N GLU A 25 -2.34 44.52 6.64
CA GLU A 25 -1.03 44.46 6.02
C GLU A 25 -0.87 43.20 5.16
N SER A 26 -0.20 43.40 4.02
CA SER A 26 0.43 42.34 3.26
C SER A 26 1.54 41.69 4.08
N ASN A 27 1.42 40.41 4.41
CA ASN A 27 2.53 39.45 4.47
C ASN A 27 1.98 38.06 4.77
N GLY A 28 2.20 37.10 3.88
CA GLY A 28 1.77 35.73 4.07
C GLY A 28 1.79 34.92 2.78
N THR A 29 2.98 34.77 2.19
CA THR A 29 3.25 33.67 1.26
C THR A 29 2.92 32.37 1.96
N ALA A 30 1.84 31.70 1.55
CA ALA A 30 1.54 30.35 1.98
C ALA A 30 2.65 29.43 1.45
N ALA A 31 3.58 29.08 2.33
CA ALA A 31 4.61 28.10 2.06
C ALA A 31 3.92 26.77 1.72
N LEU A 32 4.22 26.26 0.53
CA LEU A 32 3.96 24.88 0.14
C LEU A 32 4.57 23.98 1.22
N SER A 33 3.75 23.11 1.80
CA SER A 33 4.19 22.13 2.78
C SER A 33 5.29 21.27 2.15
N GLU A 34 6.51 21.36 2.67
CA GLU A 34 7.61 20.49 2.26
C GLU A 34 7.22 19.01 2.39
N PRO A 35 7.69 18.13 1.48
CA PRO A 35 7.53 16.70 1.66
C PRO A 35 8.24 16.27 2.94
N LEU A 36 7.59 15.38 3.70
CA LEU A 36 8.10 14.80 4.94
C LEU A 36 9.52 14.24 4.73
N ARG A 37 10.54 14.99 5.15
CA ARG A 37 11.91 14.50 5.25
C ARG A 37 11.96 13.51 6.41
N PHE A 38 12.28 12.26 6.12
CA PHE A 38 12.64 11.27 7.12
C PHE A 38 13.87 11.78 7.88
N VAL A 39 13.71 12.06 9.17
CA VAL A 39 14.83 12.34 10.08
C VAL A 39 15.35 10.97 10.55
N PRO A 40 16.63 10.63 10.33
CA PRO A 40 17.21 9.43 10.90
C PRO A 40 17.11 9.50 12.42
N VAL A 41 16.58 8.45 13.04
CA VAL A 41 16.59 8.32 14.49
C VAL A 41 18.03 8.07 14.92
N ASP A 42 18.60 8.99 15.70
CA ASP A 42 19.94 8.84 16.28
C ASP A 42 20.07 7.50 17.01
N SER A 43 21.13 6.75 16.66
CA SER A 43 21.49 5.46 17.26
C SER A 43 21.79 5.62 18.76
N PRO A 44 21.20 4.82 19.67
CA PRO A 44 21.62 4.80 21.06
C PRO A 44 22.98 4.11 21.20
N ASN A 45 23.84 4.76 22.00
CA ASN A 45 25.15 4.34 22.48
C ASN A 45 25.35 2.83 22.67
N GLU A 46 26.50 2.36 22.16
CA GLU A 46 27.09 1.04 22.46
C GLU A 46 27.25 0.83 23.97
N THR A 47 26.67 -0.25 24.51
CA THR A 47 27.31 -1.10 25.53
C THR A 47 26.70 -2.50 25.57
N ASN A 48 27.58 -3.51 25.37
CA ASN A 48 27.51 -4.92 25.77
C ASN A 48 26.23 -5.75 25.53
N ASN A 49 26.24 -6.61 24.49
CA ASN A 49 25.61 -7.94 24.55
C ASN A 49 26.14 -8.90 23.46
N PRO A 50 26.13 -10.23 23.67
CA PRO A 50 26.95 -11.18 22.94
C PRO A 50 26.35 -11.56 21.57
N GLY A 51 27.17 -11.46 20.52
CA GLY A 51 27.13 -12.40 19.40
C GLY A 51 26.28 -12.09 18.17
N GLY A 52 25.82 -10.86 17.95
CA GLY A 52 25.29 -10.49 16.63
C GLY A 52 24.97 -9.01 16.48
N VAL A 53 25.17 -8.49 15.28
CA VAL A 53 24.95 -7.07 14.94
C VAL A 53 23.50 -6.90 14.49
N ILE A 54 22.81 -5.88 15.01
CA ILE A 54 21.51 -5.46 14.50
C ILE A 54 21.78 -4.74 13.18
N VAL A 55 21.16 -5.18 12.10
CA VAL A 55 21.39 -4.67 10.75
C VAL A 55 20.08 -4.35 10.05
N SER A 56 20.13 -3.46 9.06
CA SER A 56 19.03 -3.30 8.10
C SER A 56 18.87 -4.57 7.25
N GLY A 57 17.74 -4.72 6.56
CA GLY A 57 17.58 -5.81 5.59
C GLY A 57 18.61 -5.72 4.45
N SER A 58 18.86 -4.51 3.96
CA SER A 58 19.86 -4.25 2.91
C SER A 58 21.29 -4.58 3.35
N GLU A 59 21.66 -4.26 4.60
CA GLU A 59 22.96 -4.62 5.17
C GLU A 59 23.13 -6.14 5.30
N LEU A 60 22.10 -6.84 5.77
CA LEU A 60 22.15 -8.30 5.89
C LEU A 60 22.39 -8.98 4.53
N LEU A 61 21.69 -8.51 3.50
CA LEU A 61 21.87 -9.03 2.14
C LEU A 61 23.25 -8.73 1.54
N ALA A 62 23.87 -7.62 1.94
CA ALA A 62 25.20 -7.23 1.48
C ALA A 62 26.35 -7.96 2.21
N LEU A 63 26.13 -8.41 3.45
CA LEU A 63 27.14 -9.08 4.28
C LEU A 63 27.38 -10.54 3.91
N GLU A 64 26.54 -11.14 3.07
CA GLU A 64 26.55 -12.57 2.80
C GLU A 64 26.82 -12.89 1.32
N THR A 65 27.55 -13.97 1.07
CA THR A 65 28.04 -14.32 -0.28
C THR A 65 26.89 -14.58 -1.27
N PRO A 66 27.05 -14.25 -2.58
CA PRO A 66 25.99 -14.29 -3.60
C PRO A 66 25.36 -15.65 -3.93
N ASN A 67 25.77 -16.72 -3.24
CA ASN A 67 25.47 -18.10 -3.62
C ASN A 67 24.49 -18.82 -2.69
N HIS A 68 23.93 -18.16 -1.67
CA HIS A 68 22.74 -18.72 -1.00
C HIS A 68 21.50 -18.40 -1.82
N VAL A 69 21.39 -19.08 -2.97
CA VAL A 69 20.11 -19.25 -3.65
C VAL A 69 19.36 -20.26 -2.79
N ASP A 70 18.28 -19.83 -2.15
CA ASP A 70 17.31 -20.73 -1.54
C ASP A 70 17.02 -21.89 -2.52
N GLU A 71 17.17 -23.15 -2.08
CA GLU A 71 16.82 -24.35 -2.87
C GLU A 71 15.37 -24.28 -3.38
N TYR A 72 14.52 -23.50 -2.73
CA TYR A 72 13.11 -23.34 -3.08
C TYR A 72 12.84 -22.24 -4.13
N GLY A 73 13.78 -21.32 -4.38
CA GLY A 73 13.61 -20.19 -5.32
C GLY A 73 12.33 -19.35 -5.11
N PRO A 74 12.11 -18.27 -5.88
CA PRO A 74 10.77 -17.68 -5.93
C PRO A 74 9.83 -18.71 -6.56
N SER A 75 8.87 -19.21 -5.79
CA SER A 75 7.89 -20.18 -6.33
C SER A 75 6.90 -19.54 -7.31
N PHE A 76 6.87 -18.21 -7.33
CA PHE A 76 6.07 -17.41 -8.24
C PHE A 76 7.00 -16.60 -9.16
N VAL A 77 7.04 -16.99 -10.43
CA VAL A 77 7.71 -16.24 -11.48
C VAL A 77 6.63 -15.52 -12.28
N GLU A 78 6.69 -14.19 -12.35
CA GLU A 78 5.81 -13.46 -13.24
C GLU A 78 6.15 -13.80 -14.69
N ALA A 79 5.12 -14.17 -15.45
CA ALA A 79 5.26 -14.43 -16.89
C ALA A 79 5.61 -13.16 -17.68
N TYR A 80 5.34 -11.99 -17.10
CA TYR A 80 5.58 -10.69 -17.70
C TYR A 80 6.45 -9.84 -16.76
N PRO A 81 7.39 -9.05 -17.30
CA PRO A 81 8.18 -8.16 -16.46
C PRO A 81 7.30 -7.05 -15.87
N SER A 82 7.46 -6.80 -14.57
CA SER A 82 6.92 -5.61 -13.91
C SER A 82 7.56 -4.36 -14.53
N THR A 83 6.72 -3.42 -14.97
CA THR A 83 7.14 -2.14 -15.58
C THR A 83 6.59 -0.93 -14.83
N GLU A 84 5.79 -1.19 -13.80
CA GLU A 84 5.17 -0.21 -12.94
C GLU A 84 6.25 0.48 -12.09
N ILE A 85 6.37 1.79 -12.29
CA ILE A 85 7.33 2.63 -11.59
C ILE A 85 6.57 3.83 -11.01
N VAL A 86 6.72 4.03 -9.70
CA VAL A 86 6.18 5.20 -8.99
C VAL A 86 7.38 5.94 -8.42
N THR A 87 7.70 7.10 -9.01
CA THR A 87 8.82 7.96 -8.57
C THR A 87 8.36 9.10 -7.68
N GLY A 88 7.07 9.45 -7.73
CA GLY A 88 6.55 10.64 -7.04
C GLY A 88 6.84 11.95 -7.79
N GLU A 89 7.33 11.87 -9.03
CA GLU A 89 7.60 13.05 -9.84
C GLU A 89 6.30 13.77 -10.24
N PRO A 90 6.28 15.13 -10.27
CA PRO A 90 5.08 15.91 -10.60
C PRO A 90 4.40 15.50 -11.91
N GLU A 91 5.19 15.08 -12.91
CA GLU A 91 4.68 14.63 -14.20
C GLU A 91 3.75 13.40 -14.07
N GLN A 92 3.98 12.50 -13.11
CA GLN A 92 3.11 11.34 -12.89
C GLN A 92 1.75 11.76 -12.34
N TYR A 93 1.73 12.71 -11.39
CA TYR A 93 0.49 13.28 -10.86
C TYR A 93 -0.30 13.96 -11.98
N GLU A 94 0.34 14.81 -12.79
CA GLU A 94 -0.32 15.49 -13.91
C GLU A 94 -0.91 14.51 -14.94
N LYS A 95 -0.23 13.40 -15.22
CA LYS A 95 -0.74 12.36 -16.13
C LYS A 95 -2.03 11.72 -15.57
N ILE A 96 -2.05 11.39 -14.28
CA ILE A 96 -3.23 10.81 -13.64
C ILE A 96 -4.37 11.84 -13.58
N GLU A 97 -4.07 13.10 -13.23
CA GLU A 97 -5.06 14.18 -13.22
C GLU A 97 -5.73 14.35 -14.58
N LYS A 98 -4.95 14.41 -15.66
CA LYS A 98 -5.48 14.51 -17.03
C LYS A 98 -6.37 13.31 -17.39
N ALA A 99 -5.98 12.10 -16.99
CA ALA A 99 -6.76 10.89 -17.23
C ALA A 99 -8.09 10.91 -16.45
N VAL A 100 -8.07 11.30 -15.17
CA VAL A 100 -9.28 11.40 -14.34
C VAL A 100 -10.18 12.53 -14.80
N TYR A 101 -9.61 13.66 -15.22
CA TYR A 101 -10.36 14.75 -15.84
C TYR A 101 -11.10 14.25 -17.07
N ALA A 102 -10.40 13.60 -18.01
CA ALA A 102 -11.01 13.05 -19.22
C ALA A 102 -12.10 12.01 -18.92
N LEU A 103 -11.89 11.17 -17.90
CA LEU A 103 -12.89 10.22 -17.44
C LEU A 103 -14.17 10.91 -16.96
N LEU A 104 -14.05 11.93 -16.10
CA LEU A 104 -15.20 12.66 -15.57
C LEU A 104 -15.89 13.51 -16.64
N ASP A 105 -15.11 14.11 -17.54
CA ASP A 105 -15.62 14.89 -18.67
C ASP A 105 -16.47 14.03 -19.62
N ALA A 106 -16.11 12.76 -19.81
CA ALA A 106 -16.91 11.81 -20.58
C ALA A 106 -18.32 11.56 -19.99
N PHE A 107 -18.54 11.87 -18.70
CA PHE A 107 -19.87 11.84 -18.06
C PHE A 107 -20.56 13.20 -18.04
N ASN A 108 -19.99 14.22 -18.70
CA ASN A 108 -20.49 15.61 -18.70
C ASN A 108 -20.63 16.18 -17.29
N VAL A 109 -19.66 15.90 -16.42
CA VAL A 109 -19.62 16.47 -15.07
C VAL A 109 -19.63 18.00 -15.14
N ASN A 110 -20.41 18.65 -14.27
CA ASN A 110 -20.44 20.10 -14.18
C ASN A 110 -19.15 20.61 -13.53
N TRP A 111 -18.23 21.17 -14.32
CA TRP A 111 -16.97 21.70 -13.82
C TRP A 111 -17.09 22.97 -12.96
N GLU A 112 -18.26 23.62 -12.97
CA GLU A 112 -18.57 24.73 -12.05
C GLU A 112 -18.93 24.25 -10.64
N ASP A 113 -19.21 22.95 -10.46
CA ASP A 113 -19.47 22.37 -9.14
C ASP A 113 -18.13 22.09 -8.41
N PRO A 114 -17.86 22.79 -7.28
CA PRO A 114 -16.61 22.64 -6.53
C PRO A 114 -16.39 21.22 -5.99
N ASN A 115 -17.43 20.38 -5.92
CA ASN A 115 -17.28 18.97 -5.56
C ASN A 115 -16.50 18.18 -6.61
N TYR A 116 -16.46 18.61 -7.88
CA TYR A 116 -15.77 17.93 -8.96
C TYR A 116 -14.48 18.62 -9.41
N THR A 117 -14.40 19.95 -9.28
CA THR A 117 -13.28 20.77 -9.80
C THR A 117 -11.90 20.20 -9.44
N ASP A 118 -11.69 19.83 -8.18
CA ASP A 118 -10.40 19.29 -7.70
C ASP A 118 -10.40 17.74 -7.53
N THR A 119 -11.44 17.04 -8.01
CA THR A 119 -11.46 15.57 -7.95
C THR A 119 -10.27 14.94 -8.66
N PRO A 120 -9.83 15.37 -9.86
CA PRO A 120 -8.64 14.82 -10.51
C PRO A 120 -7.39 14.84 -9.62
N LYS A 121 -7.11 15.99 -8.98
CA LYS A 121 -5.99 16.15 -8.05
C LYS A 121 -6.09 15.22 -6.85
N ARG A 122 -7.28 15.15 -6.23
CA ARG A 122 -7.52 14.27 -5.07
C ARG A 122 -7.33 12.79 -5.43
N VAL A 123 -7.77 12.38 -6.62
CA VAL A 123 -7.60 11.00 -7.10
C VAL A 123 -6.13 10.72 -7.40
N ALA A 124 -5.42 11.61 -8.10
CA ALA A 124 -3.99 11.44 -8.36
C ALA A 124 -3.19 11.28 -7.06
N LYS A 125 -3.46 12.15 -6.08
CA LYS A 125 -2.87 12.05 -4.73
C LYS A 125 -3.19 10.72 -4.06
N ALA A 126 -4.45 10.28 -4.07
CA ALA A 126 -4.82 9.00 -3.45
C ALA A 126 -4.13 7.80 -4.10
N TYR A 127 -4.00 7.79 -5.42
CA TYR A 127 -3.30 6.72 -6.13
C TYR A 127 -1.81 6.68 -5.81
N MET A 128 -1.14 7.82 -5.96
CA MET A 128 0.31 7.91 -5.78
C MET A 128 0.74 7.70 -4.33
N ASP A 129 0.05 8.36 -3.38
CA ASP A 129 0.49 8.40 -1.98
C ASP A 129 0.05 7.16 -1.19
N TYR A 130 -0.95 6.42 -1.68
CA TYR A 130 -1.56 5.33 -0.94
C TYR A 130 -1.72 4.05 -1.75
N TRP A 131 -2.47 4.07 -2.85
CA TRP A 131 -2.83 2.82 -3.55
C TRP A 131 -1.69 2.16 -4.31
N ALA A 132 -0.73 2.95 -4.80
CA ALA A 132 0.39 2.50 -5.62
C ALA A 132 1.75 2.81 -4.98
N ASN A 133 1.79 3.35 -3.75
CA ASN A 133 3.05 3.75 -3.11
C ASN A 133 3.99 2.56 -2.85
N GLY A 134 3.47 1.33 -2.85
CA GLY A 134 4.24 0.11 -2.65
C GLY A 134 5.21 -0.19 -3.80
N TYR A 135 5.02 0.42 -4.98
CA TYR A 135 5.99 0.35 -6.08
C TYR A 135 7.24 1.22 -5.82
N ALA A 136 7.14 2.23 -4.96
CA ALA A 136 8.24 3.14 -4.62
C ALA A 136 9.01 2.71 -3.36
N ARG A 137 8.62 1.59 -2.75
CA ARG A 137 9.12 1.12 -1.45
C ARG A 137 9.87 -0.18 -1.62
N ASP A 138 11.05 -0.26 -1.01
CA ASP A 138 11.79 -1.50 -0.85
C ASP A 138 11.62 -2.05 0.57
N ALA A 139 11.35 -3.34 0.67
CA ALA A 139 11.27 -4.01 1.97
C ALA A 139 12.63 -4.00 2.68
N GLU A 140 13.74 -4.08 1.93
CA GLU A 140 15.11 -4.16 2.48
C GLU A 140 15.48 -2.92 3.31
N ASP A 141 14.97 -1.75 2.90
CA ASP A 141 15.20 -0.48 3.57
C ASP A 141 14.23 -0.21 4.73
N GLU A 142 13.10 -0.92 4.78
CA GLU A 142 12.06 -0.70 5.78
C GLU A 142 12.06 -1.72 6.92
N VAL A 143 12.85 -2.78 6.81
CA VAL A 143 12.94 -3.86 7.79
C VAL A 143 14.20 -3.74 8.65
N THR A 144 14.09 -4.26 9.87
CA THR A 144 15.22 -4.37 10.80
C THR A 144 15.31 -5.83 11.22
N VAL A 145 16.50 -6.40 11.11
CA VAL A 145 16.76 -7.82 11.37
C VAL A 145 17.66 -7.94 12.60
N PHE A 146 17.37 -8.95 13.41
CA PHE A 146 18.07 -9.25 14.65
C PHE A 146 18.65 -10.66 14.59
N PRO A 147 19.83 -10.90 15.17
CA PRO A 147 20.33 -12.26 15.36
C PRO A 147 19.40 -13.05 16.29
N ASN A 148 19.20 -14.33 16.00
CA ASN A 148 18.47 -15.24 16.87
C ASN A 148 19.36 -15.75 18.02
N SER A 149 19.80 -14.84 18.90
CA SER A 149 20.74 -15.19 19.99
C SER A 149 20.18 -16.16 21.02
N SER A 150 18.85 -16.31 21.10
CA SER A 150 18.20 -17.30 21.99
C SER A 150 18.20 -18.71 21.41
N GLY A 151 18.45 -18.87 20.11
CA GLY A 151 18.33 -20.14 19.40
C GLY A 151 16.91 -20.70 19.35
N SER A 152 15.88 -19.88 19.63
CA SER A 152 14.49 -20.35 19.54
C SER A 152 14.13 -20.65 18.09
N GLY A 153 13.62 -21.86 17.86
CA GLY A 153 13.10 -22.29 16.57
C GLY A 153 11.59 -22.41 16.55
N ASP A 154 10.91 -21.80 17.52
CA ASP A 154 9.47 -21.94 17.72
C ASP A 154 8.68 -21.11 16.70
N LEU A 155 7.43 -21.50 16.47
CA LEU A 155 6.53 -20.81 15.55
C LEU A 155 6.30 -19.35 15.95
N VAL A 156 6.56 -18.43 15.03
CA VAL A 156 6.17 -17.03 15.16
C VAL A 156 4.99 -16.76 14.24
N LEU A 157 3.87 -16.31 14.79
CA LEU A 157 2.65 -15.94 14.05
C LEU A 157 2.23 -14.51 14.37
N VAL A 158 2.11 -13.68 13.33
CA VAL A 158 1.45 -12.37 13.38
C VAL A 158 0.21 -12.44 12.51
N LYS A 159 -0.97 -12.16 13.08
CA LYS A 159 -2.28 -12.27 12.40
C LYS A 159 -3.13 -11.04 12.60
N ASP A 160 -4.30 -11.02 11.95
CA ASP A 160 -5.28 -9.93 11.97
C ASP A 160 -4.74 -8.60 11.43
N MET A 161 -3.76 -8.66 10.53
CA MET A 161 -3.20 -7.48 9.85
C MET A 161 -4.17 -7.01 8.77
N LYS A 162 -4.85 -5.88 8.99
CA LYS A 162 -5.78 -5.33 7.99
C LYS A 162 -5.04 -4.97 6.71
N LEU A 163 -5.50 -5.49 5.58
CA LEU A 163 -4.96 -5.20 4.26
C LEU A 163 -5.96 -4.45 3.39
N TYR A 164 -5.43 -3.60 2.51
CA TYR A 164 -6.18 -2.89 1.47
C TYR A 164 -5.34 -2.89 0.21
N SER A 165 -5.96 -3.18 -0.92
CA SER A 165 -5.30 -3.21 -2.22
C SER A 165 -6.29 -2.88 -3.34
N LEU A 166 -5.79 -2.75 -4.57
CA LEU A 166 -6.61 -2.57 -5.76
C LEU A 166 -6.46 -3.78 -6.67
N CYS A 167 -7.58 -4.37 -7.09
CA CYS A 167 -7.58 -5.45 -8.07
C CYS A 167 -7.09 -4.90 -9.41
N SER A 168 -5.99 -5.44 -9.94
CA SER A 168 -5.37 -4.96 -11.19
C SER A 168 -6.31 -4.99 -12.39
N HIS A 169 -7.29 -5.90 -12.41
CA HIS A 169 -8.25 -6.04 -13.50
C HIS A 169 -9.27 -4.91 -13.60
N HIS A 170 -9.62 -4.29 -12.47
CA HIS A 170 -10.75 -3.36 -12.40
C HIS A 170 -10.44 -2.06 -11.66
N LEU A 171 -9.24 -1.95 -11.06
CA LEU A 171 -8.87 -0.90 -10.11
C LEU A 171 -9.89 -0.74 -8.97
N ALA A 172 -10.59 -1.82 -8.65
CA ALA A 172 -11.58 -1.87 -7.58
C ALA A 172 -10.90 -2.33 -6.29
N PRO A 173 -11.21 -1.71 -5.13
CA PRO A 173 -10.62 -2.11 -3.87
C PRO A 173 -10.94 -3.56 -3.49
N PHE A 174 -9.99 -4.22 -2.85
CA PHE A 174 -10.25 -5.41 -2.05
C PHE A 174 -9.58 -5.28 -0.68
N THR A 175 -10.21 -5.84 0.35
CA THR A 175 -9.78 -5.69 1.73
C THR A 175 -10.11 -6.93 2.54
N GLY A 176 -9.26 -7.24 3.52
CA GLY A 176 -9.40 -8.38 4.40
C GLY A 176 -8.30 -8.37 5.44
N TYR A 177 -7.83 -9.55 5.82
CA TYR A 177 -6.78 -9.72 6.83
C TYR A 177 -5.64 -10.59 6.31
N GLY A 178 -4.44 -10.30 6.78
CA GLY A 178 -3.25 -11.08 6.56
C GLY A 178 -2.76 -11.71 7.87
N ALA A 179 -2.27 -12.94 7.75
CA ALA A 179 -1.48 -13.61 8.77
C ALA A 179 -0.18 -14.12 8.15
N ILE A 180 0.91 -13.97 8.88
CA ILE A 180 2.23 -14.44 8.49
C ILE A 180 2.77 -15.28 9.64
N ALA A 181 3.04 -16.54 9.33
CA ALA A 181 3.73 -17.47 10.20
C ALA A 181 5.13 -17.76 9.63
N TYR A 182 6.15 -17.83 10.47
CA TYR A 182 7.46 -18.32 10.06
C TYR A 182 8.14 -19.12 11.18
N MET A 183 9.04 -20.01 10.77
CA MET A 183 9.88 -20.80 11.67
C MET A 183 11.31 -20.21 11.66
N PRO A 184 11.75 -19.52 12.72
CA PRO A 184 13.06 -18.88 12.76
C PRO A 184 14.22 -19.84 12.51
N ASN A 185 15.31 -19.28 11.99
CA ASN A 185 16.60 -19.93 11.90
C ASN A 185 17.67 -19.05 12.58
N GLU A 186 18.57 -18.43 11.82
CA GLU A 186 19.65 -17.59 12.35
C GLU A 186 19.19 -16.16 12.66
N HIS A 187 18.07 -15.73 12.06
CA HIS A 187 17.60 -14.35 12.13
C HIS A 187 16.15 -14.26 12.61
N LEU A 188 15.84 -13.14 13.26
CA LEU A 188 14.52 -12.72 13.68
C LEU A 188 14.19 -11.36 13.07
N LEU A 189 12.93 -11.15 12.73
CA LEU A 189 12.41 -9.86 12.27
C LEU A 189 11.64 -9.17 13.40
N GLY A 190 11.77 -7.86 13.52
CA GLY A 190 10.87 -7.09 14.40
C GLY A 190 9.41 -7.31 13.97
N LEU A 191 8.51 -7.65 14.90
CA LEU A 191 7.14 -8.07 14.57
C LEU A 191 6.38 -7.06 13.69
N SER A 192 6.57 -5.75 13.94
CA SER A 192 5.96 -4.68 13.14
C SER A 192 6.42 -4.64 11.67
N LYS A 193 7.55 -5.29 11.35
CA LYS A 193 8.13 -5.32 10.01
C LYS A 193 7.44 -6.35 9.10
N LEU A 194 6.85 -7.42 9.66
CA LEU A 194 6.04 -8.37 8.87
C LEU A 194 4.84 -7.68 8.22
N GLY A 195 4.14 -6.85 8.99
CA GLY A 195 3.04 -6.02 8.47
C GLY A 195 3.50 -5.01 7.43
N ARG A 196 4.71 -4.45 7.56
CA ARG A 196 5.28 -3.54 6.54
C ARG A 196 5.52 -4.25 5.21
N ILE A 197 6.10 -5.46 5.22
CA ILE A 197 6.32 -6.24 4.00
C ILE A 197 4.98 -6.54 3.31
N LEU A 198 3.98 -6.99 4.06
CA LEU A 198 2.63 -7.22 3.52
C LEU A 198 2.02 -5.95 2.92
N ASP A 199 2.16 -4.81 3.60
CA ASP A 199 1.65 -3.52 3.13
C ASP A 199 2.35 -3.07 1.84
N ILE A 200 3.68 -3.18 1.73
CA ILE A 200 4.44 -2.86 0.49
C ILE A 200 3.85 -3.59 -0.73
N TYR A 201 3.55 -4.88 -0.60
CA TYR A 201 2.96 -5.64 -1.70
C TYR A 201 1.45 -5.38 -1.87
N SER A 202 0.74 -5.03 -0.81
CA SER A 202 -0.69 -4.69 -0.88
C SER A 202 -0.94 -3.31 -1.51
N ARG A 203 -0.02 -2.35 -1.39
CA ARG A 203 -0.08 -1.00 -1.99
C ARG A 203 0.36 -0.96 -3.45
N ARG A 204 -0.13 -1.91 -4.24
CA ARG A 204 0.13 -2.08 -5.67
C ARG A 204 -1.16 -2.47 -6.39
N PHE A 205 -1.16 -2.47 -7.72
CA PHE A 205 -2.22 -3.09 -8.50
C PHE A 205 -2.01 -4.60 -8.49
N GLN A 206 -2.95 -5.35 -7.92
CA GLN A 206 -2.65 -6.70 -7.43
C GLN A 206 -3.67 -7.77 -7.79
N LEU A 207 -3.16 -9.00 -7.68
CA LEU A 207 -3.91 -10.23 -7.46
C LEU A 207 -3.68 -10.67 -6.02
N GLN A 208 -4.71 -11.22 -5.36
CA GLN A 208 -4.58 -11.64 -3.95
C GLN A 208 -3.53 -12.75 -3.78
N GLU A 209 -3.47 -13.67 -4.74
CA GLU A 209 -2.49 -14.75 -4.81
C GLU A 209 -1.06 -14.20 -4.89
N ARG A 210 -0.87 -13.14 -5.68
CA ARG A 210 0.44 -12.51 -5.89
C ARG A 210 0.94 -11.83 -4.62
N ILE A 211 0.07 -11.14 -3.87
CA ILE A 211 0.44 -10.51 -2.59
C ILE A 211 1.03 -11.55 -1.63
N GLY A 212 0.34 -12.69 -1.45
CA GLY A 212 0.80 -13.75 -0.57
C GLY A 212 2.14 -14.34 -1.01
N ALA A 213 2.31 -14.60 -2.31
CA ALA A 213 3.54 -15.14 -2.86
C ALA A 213 4.74 -14.17 -2.70
N GLN A 214 4.58 -12.91 -3.11
CA GLN A 214 5.63 -11.89 -3.00
C GLN A 214 6.05 -11.64 -1.55
N THR A 215 5.08 -11.61 -0.63
CA THR A 215 5.34 -11.47 0.81
C THR A 215 6.15 -12.65 1.33
N ALA A 216 5.76 -13.88 0.99
CA ALA A 216 6.49 -15.08 1.42
C ALA A 216 7.92 -15.12 0.86
N ASP A 217 8.09 -14.81 -0.42
CA ASP A 217 9.39 -14.80 -1.09
C ASP A 217 10.33 -13.76 -0.49
N LYS A 218 9.83 -12.54 -0.22
CA LYS A 218 10.66 -11.48 0.39
C LYS A 218 11.08 -11.83 1.82
N ILE A 219 10.21 -12.49 2.61
CA ILE A 219 10.59 -12.95 3.95
C ILE A 219 11.63 -14.07 3.88
N MET A 220 11.50 -15.02 2.96
CA MET A 220 12.52 -16.04 2.73
C MET A 220 13.88 -15.41 2.37
N GLN A 221 13.87 -14.43 1.46
CA GLN A 221 15.07 -13.69 1.06
C GLN A 221 15.73 -12.96 2.24
N LEU A 222 14.93 -12.26 3.06
CA LEU A 222 15.43 -11.40 4.14
C LEU A 222 15.89 -12.17 5.38
N LEU A 223 15.16 -13.22 5.78
CA LEU A 223 15.38 -13.88 7.07
C LEU A 223 16.01 -15.27 6.95
N ARG A 224 15.92 -15.90 5.78
CA ARG A 224 16.23 -17.31 5.56
C ARG A 224 15.69 -18.21 6.68
N PRO A 225 14.39 -18.11 6.99
CA PRO A 225 13.77 -18.95 8.00
C PRO A 225 13.69 -20.39 7.49
N LYS A 226 13.40 -21.35 8.37
CA LYS A 226 13.14 -22.74 7.96
C LYS A 226 11.91 -22.85 7.06
N GLY A 227 11.01 -21.89 7.14
CA GLY A 227 9.89 -21.72 6.23
C GLY A 227 8.97 -20.57 6.62
N VAL A 228 8.09 -20.19 5.71
CA VAL A 228 7.09 -19.13 5.87
C VAL A 228 5.74 -19.62 5.36
N MET A 229 4.66 -19.21 6.01
CA MET A 229 3.29 -19.35 5.55
C MET A 229 2.57 -17.99 5.64
N VAL A 230 2.06 -17.51 4.51
CA VAL A 230 1.25 -16.29 4.42
C VAL A 230 -0.18 -16.68 4.09
N VAL A 231 -1.12 -16.26 4.92
CA VAL A 231 -2.55 -16.50 4.74
C VAL A 231 -3.25 -15.15 4.60
N LEU A 232 -3.94 -14.93 3.49
CA LEU A 232 -4.84 -13.78 3.33
C LEU A 232 -6.25 -14.31 3.42
N TYR A 233 -7.04 -13.84 4.38
CA TYR A 233 -8.36 -14.38 4.71
C TYR A 233 -9.38 -13.26 4.89
N ASP A 234 -10.66 -13.62 4.79
CA ASP A 234 -11.79 -12.71 4.79
C ASP A 234 -11.60 -11.53 3.82
N VAL A 235 -10.97 -11.81 2.68
CA VAL A 235 -10.71 -10.80 1.65
C VAL A 235 -11.94 -10.65 0.77
N GLU A 236 -12.62 -9.53 0.92
CA GLU A 236 -13.74 -9.12 0.08
C GLU A 236 -13.23 -8.32 -1.13
N HIS A 237 -13.73 -8.66 -2.32
CA HIS A 237 -13.37 -8.01 -3.58
C HIS A 237 -14.52 -7.16 -4.10
N MET A 238 -14.35 -5.82 -4.16
CA MET A 238 -15.42 -4.94 -4.62
C MET A 238 -15.78 -5.12 -6.09
N CYS A 239 -14.88 -5.67 -6.90
CA CYS A 239 -15.19 -6.06 -8.28
C CYS A 239 -16.25 -7.19 -8.36
N MET A 240 -16.44 -7.97 -7.29
CA MET A 240 -17.43 -9.03 -7.17
C MET A 240 -18.65 -8.61 -6.33
N SER A 241 -18.45 -7.88 -5.23
CA SER A 241 -19.54 -7.54 -4.31
C SER A 241 -20.38 -6.34 -4.76
N SER A 242 -19.76 -5.31 -5.34
CA SER A 242 -20.46 -4.04 -5.68
C SER A 242 -21.06 -4.04 -7.08
N ARG A 243 -20.54 -4.88 -7.99
CA ARG A 243 -20.90 -4.93 -9.42
C ARG A 243 -20.79 -6.35 -9.95
N GLY A 244 -21.14 -6.54 -11.22
CA GLY A 244 -21.03 -7.85 -11.88
C GLY A 244 -21.93 -8.89 -11.21
N VAL A 245 -21.30 -9.93 -10.64
CA VAL A 245 -21.99 -11.07 -10.00
C VAL A 245 -22.66 -10.74 -8.66
N LYS A 246 -22.27 -9.63 -7.99
CA LYS A 246 -22.89 -9.12 -6.75
C LYS A 246 -22.93 -10.12 -5.59
N LEU A 247 -21.81 -10.79 -5.33
CA LEU A 247 -21.67 -11.70 -4.19
C LEU A 247 -21.30 -10.91 -2.92
N HIS A 248 -22.31 -10.35 -2.25
CA HIS A 248 -22.13 -9.41 -1.14
C HIS A 248 -21.36 -9.96 0.08
N GLU A 249 -21.52 -11.24 0.38
CA GLU A 249 -20.92 -11.88 1.57
C GLU A 249 -19.73 -12.78 1.22
N ALA A 250 -19.35 -12.85 -0.06
CA ALA A 250 -18.26 -13.73 -0.47
C ALA A 250 -16.91 -13.16 -0.06
N SER A 251 -16.12 -13.98 0.62
CA SER A 251 -14.72 -13.71 0.90
C SER A 251 -13.82 -14.78 0.29
N THR A 252 -12.57 -14.40 -0.01
CA THR A 252 -11.58 -15.29 -0.60
C THR A 252 -10.42 -15.48 0.36
N THR A 253 -9.98 -16.73 0.52
CA THR A 253 -8.79 -17.07 1.28
C THR A 253 -7.70 -17.60 0.35
N THR A 254 -6.49 -17.07 0.46
CA THR A 254 -5.30 -17.56 -0.25
C THR A 254 -4.21 -17.93 0.75
N VAL A 255 -3.42 -18.94 0.41
CA VAL A 255 -2.32 -19.44 1.23
C VAL A 255 -1.08 -19.59 0.37
N ALA A 256 0.02 -18.98 0.80
CA ALA A 256 1.34 -19.13 0.18
C ALA A 256 2.32 -19.72 1.22
N THR A 257 3.00 -20.80 0.86
CA THR A 257 3.93 -21.51 1.77
C THR A 257 5.32 -21.66 1.15
N ARG A 258 6.36 -21.66 1.99
CA ARG A 258 7.78 -21.87 1.66
C ARG A 258 8.47 -22.73 2.71
N GLY A 259 9.57 -23.37 2.34
CA GLY A 259 10.36 -24.23 3.23
C GLY A 259 9.52 -25.31 3.89
N ILE A 260 9.72 -25.53 5.20
CA ILE A 260 9.06 -26.58 5.99
C ILE A 260 7.52 -26.54 5.90
N PHE A 261 6.91 -25.36 5.74
CA PHE A 261 5.46 -25.25 5.57
C PHE A 261 4.95 -25.85 4.25
N LYS A 262 5.77 -26.04 3.23
CA LYS A 262 5.38 -26.71 1.98
C LYS A 262 5.25 -28.22 2.16
N GLU A 263 6.10 -28.79 3.01
CA GLU A 263 6.23 -30.24 3.20
C GLU A 263 5.34 -30.73 4.35
N ASP A 264 5.24 -29.95 5.43
CA ASP A 264 4.55 -30.35 6.64
C ASP A 264 3.09 -29.88 6.67
N SER A 265 2.18 -30.83 6.43
CA SER A 265 0.74 -30.57 6.50
C SER A 265 0.20 -30.35 7.93
N GLN A 266 0.84 -30.93 8.95
CA GLN A 266 0.41 -30.77 10.34
C GLN A 266 0.75 -29.36 10.83
N LEU A 267 1.95 -28.88 10.52
CA LEU A 267 2.36 -27.52 10.83
C LEU A 267 1.45 -26.47 10.14
N ARG A 268 1.06 -26.70 8.87
CA ARG A 268 0.05 -25.85 8.21
C ARG A 268 -1.29 -25.88 8.94
N ALA A 269 -1.74 -27.06 9.36
CA ALA A 269 -3.02 -27.20 10.07
C ALA A 269 -3.00 -26.49 11.42
N GLU A 270 -1.88 -26.56 12.15
CA GLU A 270 -1.66 -25.83 13.40
C GLU A 270 -1.80 -24.32 13.17
N VAL A 271 -1.08 -23.74 12.19
CA VAL A 271 -1.21 -22.31 11.86
C VAL A 271 -2.64 -21.93 11.49
N MET A 272 -3.30 -22.72 10.64
CA MET A 272 -4.69 -22.48 10.26
C MET A 272 -5.65 -22.52 11.45
N SER A 273 -5.37 -23.34 12.46
CA SER A 273 -6.17 -23.40 13.70
C SER A 273 -6.01 -22.17 14.59
N LEU A 274 -4.87 -21.49 14.52
CA LEU A 274 -4.58 -20.27 15.30
C LEU A 274 -5.12 -18.99 14.66
N ILE A 275 -5.45 -19.03 13.36
CA ILE A 275 -6.02 -17.89 12.62
C ILE A 275 -7.54 -17.80 12.83
N ARG A 276 -8.21 -18.92 13.12
CA ARG A 276 -9.66 -19.01 13.29
C ARG A 276 -10.13 -18.74 14.70
#